data_AF-A0A2N8NC10-F1
#
_entry.id   AF-A0A2N8NC10-F1
#
_cell.length_a   1.000
_cell.length_b   1.000
_cell.length_c   1.000
_cell.angle_alpha   90.00
_cell.angle_beta   90.00
_cell.angle_gamma   90.00
#
_symmetry.space_group_name_H-M   'P 1'
#
loop_
_entity.id
_entity.type
_entity.pdbx_description
1 polymer ?
#
loop_
_entity_poly.entity_id
_entity_poly.type
_entity_poly.pdbx_seq_one_letter_code
_entity_poly.pdbx_strand_id
1 'polypeptide(L)'
;MKKYLLLALIALMAAACSNQNRTNEEITSSSLQASETPATSDVEVAKNPITVDKGRLVQTLDGYSDGKDTELTELLSLLKKGENDFITIKWVWDCSPKYGDMPMRIEYNKTAKHLALIYEERNVKEEYSNVAPECLIAYLESGKKDFYGLEDFCSSSYDFNNREMK
;
A
#
# COMPACT_ATOMS: atom_id res chain seq x y z
N MET A 1 -56.86 -5.43 1.26
CA MET A 1 -55.91 -5.04 0.19
C MET A 1 -54.81 -6.10 0.13
N LYS A 2 -54.71 -6.82 -1.00
CA LYS A 2 -53.79 -7.96 -1.20
C LYS A 2 -52.37 -7.43 -1.39
N LYS A 3 -51.40 -7.94 -0.60
CA LYS A 3 -49.97 -7.71 -0.84
C LYS A 3 -49.40 -8.99 -1.45
N TYR A 4 -48.88 -8.86 -2.67
CA TYR A 4 -48.27 -9.96 -3.41
C TYR A 4 -46.85 -10.23 -2.91
N LEU A 5 -46.62 -11.52 -2.67
CA LEU A 5 -45.35 -12.19 -2.47
C LEU A 5 -44.54 -12.16 -3.79
N LEU A 6 -43.26 -11.81 -3.74
CA LEU A 6 -42.31 -12.26 -4.76
C LEU A 6 -40.97 -12.61 -4.11
N LEU A 7 -40.69 -13.90 -4.04
CA LEU A 7 -39.41 -14.51 -3.75
C LEU A 7 -38.55 -14.44 -5.02
N ALA A 8 -37.27 -14.09 -4.88
CA ALA A 8 -36.26 -14.38 -5.90
C ALA A 8 -35.22 -15.34 -5.29
N LEU A 9 -35.26 -16.60 -5.75
CA LEU A 9 -34.19 -17.57 -5.63
C LEU A 9 -33.00 -17.10 -6.50
N ILE A 10 -31.78 -17.15 -5.96
CA ILE A 10 -30.59 -17.29 -6.79
C ILE A 10 -29.93 -18.61 -6.41
N ALA A 11 -30.00 -19.56 -7.34
CA ALA A 11 -29.39 -20.87 -7.23
C ALA A 11 -27.89 -20.79 -7.53
N LEU A 12 -27.13 -21.52 -6.72
CA LEU A 12 -25.71 -21.85 -6.89
C LEU A 12 -25.46 -22.57 -8.23
N MET A 13 -24.37 -22.23 -8.92
CA MET A 13 -23.69 -23.12 -9.84
C MET A 13 -22.21 -23.17 -9.46
N ALA A 14 -21.82 -24.26 -8.81
CA ALA A 14 -20.45 -24.71 -8.72
C ALA A 14 -20.06 -25.32 -10.08
N ALA A 15 -18.91 -24.91 -10.61
CA ALA A 15 -18.25 -25.63 -11.69
C ALA A 15 -16.88 -26.12 -11.20
N ALA A 16 -16.88 -27.41 -10.89
CA ALA A 16 -15.84 -28.42 -10.89
C ALA A 16 -14.36 -28.02 -11.11
N CYS A 17 -13.54 -28.58 -10.23
CA CYS A 17 -12.14 -28.96 -10.45
C CYS A 17 -12.00 -29.97 -11.62
N SER A 18 -10.91 -29.86 -12.38
CA SER A 18 -10.12 -31.00 -12.91
C SER A 18 -8.76 -30.45 -13.34
N ASN A 19 -7.63 -30.82 -12.71
CA ASN A 19 -6.80 -32.00 -13.00
C ASN A 19 -6.53 -32.13 -14.53
N GLN A 20 -5.33 -32.27 -15.08
CA GLN A 20 -4.17 -33.06 -14.65
C GLN A 20 -3.09 -32.90 -15.75
N ASN A 21 -1.81 -32.71 -15.43
CA ASN A 21 -0.74 -33.61 -15.88
C ASN A 21 0.64 -33.21 -15.38
N ARG A 22 1.24 -34.14 -14.65
CA ARG A 22 2.67 -34.25 -14.37
C ARG A 22 3.39 -34.88 -15.57
N THR A 23 4.71 -34.68 -15.53
CA THR A 23 5.80 -35.50 -16.09
C THR A 23 6.18 -35.25 -17.54
N ASN A 24 7.40 -34.74 -17.70
CA ASN A 24 8.52 -35.22 -18.54
C ASN A 24 9.63 -34.16 -18.41
N GLU A 25 10.92 -34.42 -18.49
CA GLU A 25 11.81 -35.56 -18.36
C GLU A 25 13.19 -34.92 -18.17
N GLU A 26 14.04 -35.62 -17.48
CA GLU A 26 15.43 -35.27 -17.20
C GLU A 26 16.25 -35.26 -18.51
N ILE A 27 16.92 -34.15 -18.83
CA ILE A 27 18.06 -34.14 -19.76
C ILE A 27 19.22 -33.40 -19.11
N THR A 28 20.21 -34.19 -18.71
CA THR A 28 21.56 -33.79 -18.36
C THR A 28 22.31 -33.34 -19.61
N SER A 29 23.00 -32.18 -19.57
CA SER A 29 24.45 -32.07 -19.85
C SER A 29 24.91 -30.62 -20.11
N SER A 30 25.82 -30.20 -19.23
CA SER A 30 26.87 -29.19 -19.31
C SER A 30 27.20 -28.53 -20.66
N SER A 31 27.29 -27.20 -20.70
CA SER A 31 28.33 -26.47 -21.43
C SER A 31 28.46 -25.02 -20.93
N LEU A 32 29.69 -24.53 -20.97
CA LEU A 32 30.26 -23.31 -20.40
C LEU A 32 29.79 -21.99 -21.03
N GLN A 33 30.01 -20.93 -20.25
CA GLN A 33 30.32 -19.54 -20.64
C GLN A 33 29.21 -18.68 -21.25
N ALA A 34 28.71 -17.75 -20.45
CA ALA A 34 29.09 -16.33 -20.47
C ALA A 34 28.05 -15.57 -19.64
N SER A 35 28.33 -15.32 -18.36
CA SER A 35 27.44 -14.44 -17.59
C SER A 35 27.93 -13.02 -17.73
N GLU A 36 27.17 -12.32 -18.55
CA GLU A 36 27.14 -10.88 -18.73
C GLU A 36 27.19 -10.16 -17.38
N THR A 37 27.99 -9.10 -17.36
CA THR A 37 28.00 -8.03 -16.36
C THR A 37 26.57 -7.72 -15.93
N PRO A 38 26.24 -7.69 -14.61
CA PRO A 38 24.91 -7.27 -14.21
C PRO A 38 24.76 -5.81 -14.63
N ALA A 39 23.84 -5.56 -15.57
CA ALA A 39 23.32 -4.23 -15.81
C ALA A 39 22.79 -3.74 -14.46
N THR A 40 23.54 -2.85 -13.81
CA THR A 40 23.02 -2.01 -12.75
C THR A 40 21.81 -1.30 -13.33
N SER A 41 20.63 -1.80 -12.98
CA SER A 41 19.38 -1.07 -13.13
C SER A 41 19.62 0.27 -12.47
N ASP A 42 19.75 1.33 -13.26
CA ASP A 42 19.76 2.69 -12.78
C ASP A 42 18.43 2.92 -12.07
N VAL A 43 18.43 2.67 -10.76
CA VAL A 43 17.36 3.11 -9.87
C VAL A 43 17.41 4.62 -9.97
N GLU A 44 16.51 5.20 -10.75
CA GLU A 44 16.44 6.63 -10.96
C GLU A 44 16.27 7.29 -9.58
N VAL A 45 17.35 7.88 -9.08
CA VAL A 45 17.39 8.51 -7.75
C VAL A 45 16.38 9.65 -7.77
N ALA A 46 15.43 9.62 -6.84
CA ALA A 46 14.40 10.65 -6.72
C ALA A 46 15.04 12.03 -6.61
N LYS A 47 14.64 12.98 -7.46
CA LYS A 47 15.37 14.24 -7.64
C LYS A 47 15.05 15.28 -6.58
N ASN A 48 13.97 15.11 -5.81
CA ASN A 48 13.58 16.01 -4.70
C ASN A 48 12.90 15.25 -3.55
N PRO A 49 13.65 14.70 -2.59
CA PRO A 49 13.07 14.07 -1.40
C PRO A 49 12.66 15.11 -0.34
N ILE A 50 11.54 14.87 0.34
CA ILE A 50 11.13 15.61 1.53
C ILE A 50 10.80 14.65 2.67
N THR A 51 11.12 15.03 3.90
CA THR A 51 10.67 14.35 5.11
C THR A 51 9.99 15.34 6.03
N VAL A 52 8.79 14.99 6.49
CA VAL A 52 8.01 15.75 7.48
C VAL A 52 7.76 14.87 8.70
N ASP A 53 7.98 15.42 9.89
CA ASP A 53 7.62 14.78 11.15
C ASP A 53 6.39 15.51 11.74
N LYS A 54 5.28 14.80 11.88
CA LYS A 54 4.03 15.31 12.48
C LYS A 54 4.03 15.20 14.00
N GLY A 55 5.05 14.58 14.59
CA GLY A 55 5.13 14.32 16.02
C GLY A 55 4.04 13.35 16.47
N ARG A 56 3.43 13.66 17.62
CA ARG A 56 2.38 12.82 18.22
C ARG A 56 1.02 13.21 17.67
N LEU A 57 0.31 12.25 17.10
CA LEU A 57 -1.06 12.40 16.63
C LEU A 57 -2.04 11.68 17.56
N VAL A 58 -3.19 12.31 17.78
CA VAL A 58 -4.29 11.72 18.52
C VAL A 58 -4.98 10.69 17.63
N GLN A 59 -5.24 9.52 18.19
CA GLN A 59 -5.92 8.43 17.49
C GLN A 59 -7.39 8.34 17.88
N THR A 60 -8.28 8.11 16.92
CA THR A 60 -9.67 7.74 17.16
C THR A 60 -9.76 6.32 17.72
N LEU A 61 -10.93 5.95 18.25
CA LEU A 61 -11.17 4.58 18.74
C LEU A 61 -11.02 3.51 17.66
N ASP A 62 -11.23 3.88 16.39
CA ASP A 62 -11.13 2.98 15.24
C ASP A 62 -9.70 2.88 14.68
N GLY A 63 -8.74 3.58 15.29
CA GLY A 63 -7.33 3.45 14.95
C GLY A 63 -6.79 4.45 13.94
N TYR A 64 -7.47 5.58 13.69
CA TYR A 64 -7.05 6.58 12.70
C TYR A 64 -6.66 7.90 13.34
N SER A 65 -5.83 8.71 12.66
CA SER A 65 -5.51 10.05 13.15
C SER A 65 -6.74 10.97 13.16
N ASP A 66 -6.95 11.65 14.29
CA ASP A 66 -8.01 12.62 14.49
C ASP A 66 -7.53 14.06 14.22
N GLY A 67 -8.45 14.91 13.77
CA GLY A 67 -8.20 16.32 13.51
C GLY A 67 -7.99 16.70 12.03
N LYS A 68 -7.59 17.95 11.82
CA LYS A 68 -7.39 18.57 10.50
C LYS A 68 -5.93 18.61 10.05
N ASP A 69 -5.01 18.33 10.96
CA ASP A 69 -3.57 18.33 10.71
C ASP A 69 -3.00 16.96 11.05
N THR A 70 -3.07 16.05 10.07
CA THR A 70 -2.66 14.65 10.17
C THR A 70 -1.64 14.31 9.08
N GLU A 71 -1.12 13.09 9.12
CA GLU A 71 -0.26 12.52 8.08
C GLU A 71 -0.91 12.53 6.69
N LEU A 72 -2.20 12.18 6.58
CA LEU A 72 -2.90 12.13 5.29
C LEU A 72 -3.17 13.54 4.72
N THR A 73 -3.47 14.51 5.58
CA THR A 73 -3.64 15.90 5.12
C THR A 73 -2.31 16.53 4.71
N GLU A 74 -1.21 16.18 5.38
CA GLU A 74 0.14 16.59 4.99
C GLU A 74 0.52 15.96 3.64
N LEU A 75 0.26 14.66 3.46
CA LEU A 75 0.51 13.97 2.18
C LEU A 75 -0.23 14.65 1.04
N LEU A 76 -1.52 14.94 1.22
CA LEU A 76 -2.33 15.66 0.24
C LEU A 76 -1.76 17.05 -0.07
N SER A 77 -1.35 17.80 0.95
CA SER A 77 -0.74 19.13 0.81
C SER A 77 0.53 19.08 -0.04
N LEU A 78 1.43 18.13 0.25
CA LEU A 78 2.70 17.95 -0.47
C LEU A 78 2.48 17.47 -1.91
N LEU A 79 1.54 16.56 -2.14
CA LEU A 79 1.17 16.11 -3.48
C LEU A 79 0.62 17.25 -4.35
N LYS A 80 -0.21 18.12 -3.77
CA LYS A 80 -0.78 19.29 -4.46
C LYS A 80 0.27 20.33 -4.84
N LYS A 81 1.32 20.49 -4.04
CA LYS A 81 2.47 21.35 -4.41
C LYS A 81 3.22 20.77 -5.62
N GLY A 82 3.32 19.45 -5.71
CA GLY A 82 3.88 18.76 -6.87
C GLY A 82 5.39 18.84 -7.04
N GLU A 83 6.10 19.45 -6.08
CA GLU A 83 7.54 19.75 -6.11
C GLU A 83 8.42 18.55 -5.72
N ASN A 84 7.87 17.59 -4.98
CA ASN A 84 8.62 16.48 -4.39
C ASN A 84 8.40 15.18 -5.16
N ASP A 85 9.49 14.45 -5.42
CA ASP A 85 9.47 13.15 -6.09
C ASP A 85 9.39 11.99 -5.09
N PHE A 86 9.88 12.23 -3.87
CA PHE A 86 9.80 11.28 -2.77
C PHE A 86 9.34 12.00 -1.51
N ILE A 87 8.25 11.52 -0.91
CA ILE A 87 7.65 12.09 0.29
C ILE A 87 7.74 11.07 1.41
N THR A 88 8.35 11.45 2.53
CA THR A 88 8.30 10.70 3.78
C THR A 88 7.55 11.51 4.83
N ILE A 89 6.54 10.91 5.47
CA ILE A 89 5.83 11.52 6.59
C ILE A 89 5.92 10.57 7.77
N LYS A 90 6.40 11.06 8.92
CA LYS A 90 6.53 10.28 10.15
C LYS A 90 5.59 10.82 11.22
N TRP A 91 5.08 9.94 12.06
CA TRP A 91 4.30 10.30 13.24
C TRP A 91 4.34 9.20 14.29
N VAL A 92 3.83 9.50 15.47
CA VAL A 92 3.60 8.53 16.55
C VAL A 92 2.14 8.59 16.95
N TRP A 93 1.45 7.45 16.96
CA TRP A 93 0.15 7.38 17.63
C TRP A 93 0.33 7.22 19.13
N ASP A 94 -0.36 8.09 19.87
CA ASP A 94 -0.56 7.93 21.31
C ASP A 94 -1.71 6.93 21.54
N CYS A 95 -1.37 5.64 21.66
CA CYS A 95 -2.34 4.56 21.82
C CYS A 95 -2.87 4.41 23.27
N SER A 96 -2.80 5.47 24.09
CA SER A 96 -3.17 5.49 25.52
C SER A 96 -2.15 4.77 26.43
N PRO A 97 -2.15 5.02 27.76
CA PRO A 97 -1.14 4.44 28.68
C PRO A 97 -1.14 2.91 28.81
N LYS A 98 -2.10 2.22 28.18
CA LYS A 98 -2.15 0.74 28.14
C LYS A 98 -1.34 0.12 27.01
N TYR A 99 -1.06 0.87 25.95
CA TYR A 99 -0.33 0.41 24.78
C TYR A 99 0.89 1.31 24.59
N GLY A 100 2.00 0.74 24.09
CA GLY A 100 3.17 1.54 23.76
C GLY A 100 2.88 2.55 22.66
N ASP A 101 3.72 3.57 22.57
CA ASP A 101 3.77 4.47 21.42
C ASP A 101 3.90 3.65 20.13
N MET A 102 3.14 4.01 19.10
CA MET A 102 3.23 3.33 17.80
C MET A 102 3.83 4.28 16.76
N PRO A 103 5.16 4.22 16.51
CA PRO A 103 5.79 5.00 15.46
C PRO A 103 5.42 4.46 14.08
N MET A 104 5.02 5.39 13.23
CA MET A 104 4.45 5.15 11.92
C MET A 104 5.12 6.02 10.87
N ARG A 105 5.12 5.54 9.63
CA ARG A 105 5.65 6.29 8.49
C ARG A 105 4.89 5.99 7.20
N ILE A 106 4.68 7.02 6.40
CA ILE A 106 4.30 6.91 4.98
C ILE A 106 5.52 7.21 4.13
N GLU A 107 5.72 6.42 3.09
CA GLU A 107 6.67 6.71 2.02
C GLU A 107 5.94 6.70 0.68
N TYR A 108 6.08 7.77 -0.10
CA TYR A 108 5.53 7.85 -1.44
C TYR A 108 6.62 8.21 -2.45
N ASN A 109 6.82 7.34 -3.43
CA ASN A 109 7.69 7.57 -4.57
C ASN A 109 6.84 7.85 -5.82
N LYS A 110 6.87 9.10 -6.28
CA LYS A 110 6.11 9.58 -7.44
C LYS A 110 6.54 8.89 -8.73
N THR A 111 7.84 8.75 -8.95
CA THR A 111 8.40 8.15 -10.17
C THR A 111 8.10 6.66 -10.24
N ALA A 112 8.31 5.93 -9.14
CA ALA A 112 8.02 4.51 -9.05
C ALA A 112 6.53 4.20 -8.89
N LYS A 113 5.68 5.22 -8.67
CA LYS A 113 4.25 5.08 -8.35
C LYS A 113 4.02 4.09 -7.21
N HIS A 114 4.82 4.25 -6.16
CA HIS A 114 4.85 3.33 -5.02
C HIS A 114 4.49 4.09 -3.75
N LEU A 115 3.56 3.53 -2.97
CA LEU A 115 3.15 4.03 -1.67
C LEU A 115 3.37 2.93 -0.64
N ALA A 116 3.96 3.26 0.51
CA ALA A 116 4.11 2.35 1.62
C ALA A 116 3.60 3.00 2.91
N LEU A 117 2.82 2.25 3.68
CA LEU A 117 2.52 2.54 5.09
C LEU A 117 3.34 1.57 5.96
N ILE A 118 4.14 2.11 6.86
CA ILE A 118 5.16 1.37 7.61
C ILE A 118 4.88 1.52 9.11
N TYR A 119 4.79 0.39 9.79
CA TYR A 119 4.73 0.27 11.24
C TYR A 119 6.16 0.03 11.75
N GLU A 120 6.85 1.09 12.21
CA GLU A 120 8.31 1.07 12.35
C GLU A 120 8.81 0.03 13.35
N GLU A 121 8.17 -0.09 14.53
CA GLU A 121 8.59 -1.06 15.55
C GLU A 121 8.43 -2.52 15.11
N ARG A 122 7.44 -2.79 14.26
CA ARG A 122 7.12 -4.15 13.83
C ARG A 122 7.74 -4.49 12.48
N ASN A 123 8.39 -3.55 11.80
CA ASN A 123 8.84 -3.69 10.41
C ASN A 123 7.75 -4.28 9.48
N VAL A 124 6.48 -3.99 9.77
CA VAL A 124 5.35 -4.36 8.92
C VAL A 124 5.16 -3.24 7.91
N LYS A 125 5.07 -3.60 6.64
CA LYS A 125 4.84 -2.65 5.54
C LYS A 125 3.61 -3.07 4.76
N GLU A 126 2.72 -2.12 4.56
CA GLU A 126 1.63 -2.22 3.60
C GLU A 126 2.05 -1.45 2.35
N GLU A 127 2.31 -2.18 1.27
CA GLU A 127 2.90 -1.63 0.06
C GLU A 127 1.88 -1.64 -1.08
N TYR A 128 1.83 -0.52 -1.81
CA TYR A 128 0.91 -0.30 -2.92
C TYR A 128 1.70 0.12 -4.15
N SER A 129 1.58 -0.65 -5.23
CA SER A 129 2.17 -0.30 -6.54
C SER A 129 1.13 0.34 -7.46
N ASN A 130 1.58 0.99 -8.55
CA ASN A 130 0.74 1.68 -9.52
C ASN A 130 -0.13 2.82 -8.94
N VAL A 131 0.39 3.50 -7.92
CA VAL A 131 -0.26 4.65 -7.26
C VAL A 131 0.21 5.95 -7.91
N ALA A 132 -0.48 6.37 -8.97
CA ALA A 132 -0.18 7.64 -9.63
C ALA A 132 -0.60 8.85 -8.76
N PRO A 133 0.07 10.01 -8.87
CA PRO A 133 -0.23 11.18 -8.02
C PRO A 133 -1.68 11.63 -8.11
N GLU A 134 -2.23 11.68 -9.32
CA GLU A 134 -3.59 12.15 -9.59
C GLU A 134 -4.67 11.30 -8.91
N CYS A 135 -4.50 9.97 -8.90
CA CYS A 135 -5.46 9.08 -8.24
C CYS A 135 -5.28 9.09 -6.72
N LEU A 136 -4.05 9.22 -6.22
CA LEU A 136 -3.78 9.36 -4.79
C LEU A 136 -4.33 10.68 -4.24
N ILE A 137 -4.22 11.77 -4.99
CA ILE A 137 -4.85 13.05 -4.64
C ILE A 137 -6.37 12.88 -4.55
N ALA A 138 -7.00 12.30 -5.57
CA ALA A 138 -8.45 12.08 -5.58
C ALA A 138 -8.92 11.19 -4.42
N TYR A 139 -8.15 10.14 -4.10
CA TYR A 139 -8.38 9.27 -2.95
C TYR A 139 -8.35 10.07 -1.63
N LEU A 140 -7.29 10.84 -1.40
CA LEU A 140 -7.12 11.62 -0.16
C LEU A 140 -8.19 12.73 -0.03
N GLU A 141 -8.59 13.34 -1.14
CA GLU A 141 -9.68 14.34 -1.17
C GLU A 141 -11.05 13.75 -0.82
N SER A 142 -11.25 12.44 -1.00
CA SER A 142 -12.49 11.76 -0.60
C SER A 142 -12.68 11.66 0.92
N GLY A 143 -11.62 11.93 1.70
CA GLY A 143 -11.66 11.94 3.16
C GLY A 143 -11.53 10.56 3.83
N LYS A 144 -11.08 9.55 3.08
CA LYS A 144 -10.70 8.23 3.62
C LYS A 144 -9.59 8.37 4.67
N LYS A 145 -9.55 7.43 5.61
CA LYS A 145 -8.72 7.51 6.83
C LYS A 145 -7.58 6.50 6.89
N ASP A 146 -7.51 5.61 5.92
CA ASP A 146 -6.48 4.59 5.71
C ASP A 146 -6.18 4.51 4.21
N PHE A 147 -5.44 3.50 3.76
CA PHE A 147 -5.25 3.19 2.33
C PHE A 147 -6.06 1.97 1.86
N TYR A 148 -7.03 1.52 2.67
CA TYR A 148 -7.93 0.45 2.28
C TYR A 148 -9.00 0.99 1.32
N GLY A 149 -9.12 0.38 0.14
CA GLY A 149 -9.97 0.91 -0.94
C GLY A 149 -9.26 1.90 -1.85
N LEU A 150 -7.92 1.98 -1.80
CA LEU A 150 -7.14 2.77 -2.77
C LEU A 150 -7.41 2.31 -4.22
N GLU A 151 -7.75 1.04 -4.40
CA GLU A 151 -8.12 0.41 -5.67
C GLU A 151 -9.39 0.97 -6.31
N ASP A 152 -10.25 1.65 -5.53
CA ASP A 152 -11.43 2.34 -6.07
C ASP A 152 -11.04 3.58 -6.90
N PHE A 153 -9.80 4.06 -6.75
CA PHE A 153 -9.29 5.29 -7.37
C PHE A 153 -8.07 5.04 -8.26
N CYS A 154 -7.15 4.20 -7.79
CA CYS A 154 -5.93 3.82 -8.49
C CYS A 154 -6.06 2.39 -9.01
N SER A 155 -5.44 2.06 -10.14
CA SER A 155 -5.25 0.66 -10.56
C SER A 155 -4.14 -0.03 -9.76
N SER A 156 -4.17 0.15 -8.43
CA SER A 156 -3.10 -0.26 -7.52
C SER A 156 -3.12 -1.75 -7.24
N SER A 157 -1.96 -2.31 -6.90
CA SER A 157 -1.85 -3.65 -6.29
C SER A 157 -1.36 -3.52 -4.86
N TYR A 158 -1.86 -4.36 -3.96
CA TYR A 158 -1.48 -4.41 -2.55
C TYR A 158 -0.55 -5.59 -2.25
N ASP A 159 0.53 -5.36 -1.49
CA ASP A 159 1.37 -6.38 -0.87
C ASP A 159 1.51 -6.12 0.63
N PHE A 160 1.25 -7.13 1.45
CA PHE A 160 1.49 -7.09 2.89
C PHE A 160 2.84 -7.72 3.20
N ASN A 161 3.83 -6.90 3.50
CA ASN A 161 5.20 -7.32 3.69
C ASN A 161 5.57 -7.33 5.18
N ASN A 162 5.62 -8.54 5.76
CA ASN A 162 6.05 -8.81 7.12
C ASN A 162 7.34 -9.67 7.17
N ARG A 163 8.02 -9.83 6.03
CA ARG A 163 9.16 -10.75 5.87
C ARG A 163 10.38 -10.36 6.72
N GLU A 164 10.44 -9.12 7.18
CA GLU A 164 11.53 -8.55 7.99
C GLU A 164 11.27 -8.61 9.51
N MET A 165 10.12 -9.16 9.94
CA MET A 165 9.83 -9.41 11.36
C MET A 165 10.80 -10.47 11.92
N LYS A 166 11.56 -10.12 12.96
CA LYS A 166 12.44 -11.03 13.72
C LYS A 166 12.06 -11.07 15.18
#